data_AF-T0ZZD1-F1
#
_entry.id   AF-T0ZZD1-F1
#
_cell.length_a   1.000
_cell.length_b   1.000
_cell.length_c   1.000
_cell.angle_alpha   90.00
_cell.angle_beta   90.00
_cell.angle_gamma   90.00
#
_symmetry.space_group_name_H-M   'P 1'
#
loop_
_entity.id
_entity.type
_entity.pdbx_description
1 polymer ?
#
loop_
_entity_poly.entity_id
_entity_poly.type
_entity_poly.pdbx_seq_one_letter_code
_entity_poly.pdbx_strand_id
1 'polypeptide(L)'
;MCSVPEFLGNNEIPEGFTVETFAECVENASSNCYPELVTAVGFCMYIRRSVIDEIGYFDDINFEMGYGEEVDFSFRATCKGYKNVLCDNTFVFHKGRASFLDTQDALMEKNHKVLAGKYPELWAAIALFERSNPLKGLHDKLKSEMKSQAFRRNKGCNRRLA
;
A
#
# COMPACT_ATOMS: atom_id res chain seq x y z
N MET A 1 -4.23 2.69 -0.15
CA MET A 1 -3.47 2.87 -1.41
C MET A 1 -2.96 1.54 -1.99
N CYS A 2 -2.26 0.71 -1.22
CA CYS A 2 -1.51 -0.45 -1.74
C CYS A 2 -2.17 -1.82 -1.53
N SER A 3 -3.49 -1.89 -1.39
CA SER A 3 -4.17 -3.12 -0.97
C SER A 3 -4.31 -4.12 -2.12
N VAL A 4 -4.16 -5.39 -1.77
CA VAL A 4 -4.35 -6.55 -2.65
C VAL A 4 -5.03 -7.68 -1.86
N PRO A 5 -5.82 -8.55 -2.50
CA PRO A 5 -6.18 -8.54 -3.92
C PRO A 5 -7.26 -7.52 -4.30
N GLU A 6 -8.02 -6.99 -3.33
CA GLU A 6 -9.04 -5.97 -3.58
C GLU A 6 -8.52 -4.56 -3.30
N PHE A 7 -8.86 -3.64 -4.20
CA PHE A 7 -8.44 -2.25 -4.13
C PHE A 7 -9.18 -1.50 -3.02
N LEU A 8 -8.43 -0.72 -2.23
CA LEU A 8 -8.88 0.04 -1.06
C LEU A 8 -9.67 -0.77 -0.04
N GLY A 9 -9.41 -2.09 0.04
CA GLY A 9 -10.09 -3.01 0.94
C GLY A 9 -9.25 -3.40 2.15
N ASN A 10 -9.91 -3.76 3.24
CA ASN A 10 -9.30 -4.54 4.32
C ASN A 10 -9.26 -6.01 3.87
N ASN A 11 -8.10 -6.45 3.40
CA ASN A 11 -7.94 -7.77 2.81
C ASN A 11 -7.38 -8.74 3.86
N GLU A 12 -8.08 -9.86 4.06
CA GLU A 12 -7.49 -11.03 4.73
C GLU A 12 -6.60 -11.80 3.73
N ILE A 13 -5.75 -12.68 4.26
CA ILE A 13 -5.04 -13.64 3.40
C ILE A 13 -6.09 -14.54 2.73
N PRO A 14 -6.13 -14.64 1.39
CA PRO A 14 -7.16 -15.40 0.71
C PRO A 14 -7.20 -16.87 1.14
N GLU A 15 -8.40 -17.46 1.13
CA GLU A 15 -8.60 -18.85 1.54
C GLU A 15 -7.65 -19.80 0.79
N GLY A 16 -7.04 -20.70 1.56
CA GLY A 16 -6.06 -21.66 1.06
C GLY A 16 -4.63 -21.12 1.00
N PHE A 17 -4.39 -19.82 1.09
CA PHE A 17 -3.03 -19.27 1.11
C PHE A 17 -2.51 -19.08 2.54
N THR A 18 -1.19 -19.16 2.68
CA THR A 18 -0.43 -18.60 3.81
C THR A 18 0.10 -17.22 3.42
N VAL A 19 0.69 -16.48 4.36
CA VAL A 19 1.34 -15.19 4.04
C VAL A 19 2.44 -15.39 2.99
N GLU A 20 3.24 -16.45 3.12
CA GLU A 20 4.37 -16.76 2.25
C GLU A 20 3.89 -17.14 0.85
N THR A 21 2.95 -18.07 0.75
CA THR A 21 2.43 -18.50 -0.57
C THR A 21 1.62 -17.40 -1.26
N PHE A 22 0.98 -16.51 -0.48
CA PHE A 22 0.36 -15.32 -1.06
C PHE A 22 1.40 -14.28 -1.52
N ALA A 23 2.52 -14.13 -0.79
CA ALA A 23 3.64 -13.30 -1.22
C ALA A 23 4.23 -13.78 -2.56
N GLU A 24 4.45 -15.08 -2.69
CA GLU A 24 4.88 -15.70 -3.96
C GLU A 24 3.87 -15.44 -5.09
N CYS A 25 2.57 -15.49 -4.79
CA CYS A 25 1.51 -15.18 -5.75
C CYS A 25 1.57 -13.72 -6.22
N VAL A 26 1.81 -12.78 -5.30
CA VAL A 26 2.00 -11.35 -5.62
C VAL A 26 3.25 -11.14 -6.46
N GLU A 27 4.38 -11.75 -6.09
CA GLU A 27 5.63 -11.67 -6.84
C GLU A 27 5.46 -12.20 -8.27
N ASN A 28 4.80 -13.35 -8.44
CA ASN A 28 4.53 -13.95 -9.76
C ASN A 28 3.53 -13.13 -10.61
N ALA A 29 2.60 -12.42 -9.96
CA ALA A 29 1.65 -11.55 -10.64
C ALA A 29 2.26 -10.20 -11.05
N SER A 30 3.39 -9.83 -10.45
CA SER A 30 4.08 -8.58 -10.66
C SER A 30 4.46 -8.36 -12.12
N SER A 31 4.44 -7.08 -12.54
CA SER A 31 5.02 -6.69 -13.83
C SER A 31 6.33 -5.94 -13.66
N ASN A 32 6.80 -5.77 -12.42
CA ASN A 32 7.89 -4.87 -12.06
C ASN A 32 7.71 -3.48 -12.67
N CYS A 33 6.47 -2.98 -12.69
CA CYS A 33 6.13 -1.72 -13.32
C CYS A 33 6.18 -0.53 -12.36
N TYR A 34 6.38 -0.78 -11.06
CA TYR A 34 6.51 0.22 -10.01
C TYR A 34 5.44 1.33 -10.07
N PRO A 35 4.14 1.00 -9.93
CA PRO A 35 3.06 1.97 -10.06
C PRO A 35 3.24 3.19 -9.15
N GLU A 36 3.03 4.37 -9.70
CA GLU A 36 3.13 5.62 -8.94
C GLU A 36 1.96 5.74 -7.95
N LEU A 37 2.28 6.14 -6.72
CA LEU A 37 1.35 6.37 -5.62
C LEU A 37 1.27 7.87 -5.32
N VAL A 38 0.13 8.33 -4.81
CA VAL A 38 0.02 9.70 -4.26
C VAL A 38 0.80 9.81 -2.96
N THR A 39 0.69 8.79 -2.11
CA THR A 39 1.40 8.68 -0.83
C THR A 39 1.88 7.25 -0.61
N ALA A 40 3.03 7.09 0.02
CA ALA A 40 3.47 5.82 0.58
C ALA A 40 2.60 5.40 1.78
N VAL A 41 2.80 4.16 2.24
CA VAL A 41 2.21 3.65 3.49
C VAL A 41 3.33 3.58 4.53
N GLY A 42 3.23 4.37 5.60
CA GLY A 42 4.32 4.56 6.58
C GLY A 42 4.80 3.27 7.26
N PHE A 43 3.92 2.26 7.39
CA PHE A 43 4.26 0.97 7.99
C PHE A 43 5.41 0.25 7.28
N CYS A 44 5.49 0.35 5.95
CA CYS A 44 6.56 -0.27 5.18
C CYS A 44 6.92 0.63 4.00
N MET A 45 7.96 1.43 4.20
CA MET A 45 8.47 2.37 3.21
C MET A 45 9.99 2.33 3.16
N TYR A 46 10.53 2.50 1.96
CA TYR A 46 11.94 2.75 1.72
C TYR A 46 12.10 4.19 1.21
N ILE A 47 12.99 4.95 1.83
CA ILE A 47 13.28 6.33 1.46
C ILE A 47 14.77 6.42 1.10
N ARG A 48 15.06 6.97 -0.08
CA ARG A 48 16.45 7.27 -0.47
C ARG A 48 17.01 8.34 0.46
N ARG A 49 18.22 8.12 0.97
CA ARG A 49 18.94 9.08 1.82
C ARG A 49 18.99 10.49 1.20
N SER A 50 19.26 10.58 -0.11
CA SER A 50 19.30 11.85 -0.82
C SER A 50 18.00 12.64 -0.77
N VAL A 51 16.84 11.97 -0.68
CA VAL A 51 15.54 12.64 -0.55
C VAL A 51 15.42 13.25 0.83
N ILE A 52 15.79 12.51 1.89
CA ILE A 52 15.81 13.02 3.27
C ILE A 52 16.75 14.21 3.39
N ASP A 53 17.94 14.13 2.79
CA ASP A 53 18.92 15.20 2.83
C ASP A 53 18.40 16.48 2.13
N GLU A 54 17.53 16.35 1.13
CA GLU A 54 16.95 17.48 0.40
C GLU A 54 15.70 18.06 1.05
N ILE A 55 14.77 17.21 1.53
CA ILE A 55 13.44 17.67 1.98
C ILE A 55 13.27 17.63 3.50
N GLY A 56 14.24 17.07 4.24
CA GLY A 56 14.17 16.86 5.68
C GLY A 56 13.42 15.58 6.06
N TYR A 57 13.30 15.36 7.37
CA TYR A 57 12.63 14.20 7.97
C TYR A 57 11.09 14.33 7.94
N PHE A 58 10.40 13.40 8.61
CA PHE A 58 8.99 13.53 8.94
C PHE A 58 8.74 14.74 9.86
N ASP A 59 7.57 15.36 9.73
CA ASP A 59 7.15 16.48 10.56
C ASP A 59 6.53 15.97 11.87
N ASP A 60 7.40 15.63 12.81
CA ASP A 60 7.03 15.14 14.15
C ASP A 60 6.39 16.22 15.04
N ILE A 61 6.58 17.50 14.70
CA ILE A 61 5.98 18.64 15.41
C ILE A 61 4.48 18.71 15.14
N ASN A 62 4.06 18.59 13.87
CA ASN A 62 2.65 18.72 13.51
C ASN A 62 1.87 17.40 13.58
N PHE A 63 2.53 16.24 13.40
CA PHE A 63 1.87 14.94 13.33
C PHE A 63 2.07 14.04 14.56
N GLU A 64 2.93 14.44 15.52
CA GLU A 64 3.09 13.84 16.86
C GLU A 64 3.00 12.29 16.90
N MET A 65 1.81 11.75 17.23
CA MET A 65 1.55 10.33 17.47
C MET A 65 1.25 9.52 16.19
N GLY A 66 1.46 10.11 15.01
CA GLY A 66 1.34 9.46 13.70
C GLY A 66 0.03 9.78 12.97
N TYR A 67 -0.16 9.16 11.79
CA TYR A 67 -1.25 9.40 10.84
C TYR A 67 -1.15 10.76 10.14
N GLY A 68 -0.31 10.87 9.10
CA GLY A 68 -0.22 12.05 8.24
C GLY A 68 1.20 12.50 7.95
N GLU A 69 2.17 12.09 8.77
CA GLU A 69 3.59 12.35 8.57
C GLU A 69 4.13 11.74 7.27
N GLU A 70 3.68 10.54 6.94
CA GLU A 70 4.05 9.85 5.71
C GLU A 70 3.40 10.51 4.49
N VAL A 71 2.21 11.06 4.67
CA VAL A 71 1.47 11.79 3.63
C VAL A 71 2.15 13.13 3.34
N ASP A 72 2.50 13.89 4.38
CA ASP A 72 3.27 15.13 4.29
C ASP A 72 4.62 14.90 3.61
N PHE A 73 5.37 13.87 4.04
CA PHE A 73 6.66 13.54 3.42
C PHE A 73 6.51 13.15 1.95
N SER A 74 5.56 12.27 1.64
CA SER A 74 5.31 11.81 0.26
C SER A 74 4.95 12.98 -0.64
N PHE A 75 4.15 13.92 -0.14
CA PHE A 75 3.72 15.09 -0.89
C PHE A 75 4.87 16.09 -1.10
N ARG A 76 5.67 16.39 -0.06
CA ARG A 76 6.90 17.21 -0.19
C ARG A 76 7.88 16.61 -1.20
N ALA A 77 8.05 15.29 -1.20
CA ALA A 77 8.90 14.60 -2.16
C ALA A 77 8.37 14.80 -3.60
N THR A 78 7.05 14.63 -3.81
CA THR A 78 6.40 14.90 -5.11
C THR A 78 6.60 16.35 -5.57
N CYS A 79 6.46 17.33 -4.68
CA CYS A 79 6.71 18.74 -5.00
C CYS A 79 8.16 19.03 -5.45
N LYS A 80 9.11 18.16 -5.10
CA LYS A 80 10.52 18.23 -5.54
C LYS A 80 10.81 17.38 -6.78
N GLY A 81 9.79 16.76 -7.38
CA GLY A 81 9.92 15.93 -8.58
C GLY A 81 10.31 14.48 -8.30
N TYR A 82 10.35 14.05 -7.04
CA TYR A 82 10.45 12.64 -6.70
C TYR A 82 9.12 11.92 -6.91
N LYS A 83 9.17 10.60 -6.96
CA LYS A 83 8.00 9.75 -7.12
C LYS A 83 7.87 8.78 -5.96
N ASN A 84 6.65 8.67 -5.44
CA ASN A 84 6.29 7.58 -4.55
C ASN A 84 5.86 6.40 -5.43
N VAL A 85 6.47 5.23 -5.26
CA VAL A 85 6.15 4.06 -6.09
C VAL A 85 5.86 2.84 -5.22
N LEU A 86 4.93 2.01 -5.68
CA LEU A 86 4.67 0.70 -5.10
C LEU A 86 5.69 -0.30 -5.65
N CYS A 87 6.35 -1.05 -4.76
CA CYS A 87 7.14 -2.22 -5.17
C CYS A 87 6.18 -3.39 -5.48
N ASP A 88 5.71 -3.50 -6.73
CA ASP A 88 4.63 -4.42 -7.11
C ASP A 88 5.02 -5.91 -7.14
N ASN A 89 6.25 -6.24 -6.74
CA ASN A 89 6.78 -7.60 -6.60
C ASN A 89 7.04 -8.01 -5.15
N THR A 90 6.73 -7.15 -4.18
CA THR A 90 7.00 -7.39 -2.77
C THR A 90 5.69 -7.34 -1.98
N PHE A 91 5.46 -8.34 -1.14
CA PHE A 91 4.31 -8.39 -0.26
C PHE A 91 4.73 -8.30 1.20
N VAL A 92 4.09 -7.38 1.93
CA VAL A 92 4.23 -7.26 3.38
C VAL A 92 2.85 -7.36 3.99
N PHE A 93 2.61 -8.43 4.75
CA PHE A 93 1.36 -8.61 5.46
C PHE A 93 1.29 -7.67 6.66
N HIS A 94 0.32 -6.76 6.64
CA HIS A 94 0.02 -5.88 7.76
C HIS A 94 -1.34 -6.23 8.34
N LYS A 95 -1.34 -6.91 9.50
CA LYS A 95 -2.54 -7.09 10.30
C LYS A 95 -2.86 -5.76 10.98
N GLY A 96 -3.67 -4.93 10.31
CA GLY A 96 -3.93 -3.55 10.71
C GLY A 96 -4.51 -3.39 12.13
N ARG A 97 -4.62 -2.13 12.57
CA ARG A 97 -5.27 -1.67 13.81
C ARG A 97 -4.70 -2.19 15.13
N ALA A 98 -3.42 -2.53 15.19
CA ALA A 98 -2.75 -2.78 16.46
C ALA A 98 -2.39 -1.48 17.21
N SER A 99 -2.12 -0.40 16.48
CA SER A 99 -1.61 0.86 17.03
C SER A 99 -2.75 1.84 17.34
N PHE A 100 -2.71 2.45 18.53
CA PHE A 100 -3.54 3.58 18.96
C PHE A 100 -5.05 3.36 19.12
N LEU A 101 -5.57 2.13 18.96
CA LEU A 101 -6.93 1.67 19.31
C LEU A 101 -7.99 2.80 19.32
N ASP A 102 -8.46 3.18 20.51
CA ASP A 102 -9.57 4.14 20.72
C ASP A 102 -9.24 5.59 20.33
N THR A 103 -7.96 5.91 20.12
CA THR A 103 -7.49 7.27 19.78
C THR A 103 -7.20 7.46 18.31
N GLN A 104 -7.21 6.38 17.52
CA GLN A 104 -6.86 6.41 16.09
C GLN A 104 -7.73 7.40 15.30
N ASP A 105 -9.04 7.32 15.43
CA ASP A 105 -9.96 8.14 14.62
C ASP A 105 -9.78 9.64 14.92
N ALA A 106 -9.58 9.99 16.19
CA ALA A 106 -9.35 11.36 16.62
C ALA A 106 -8.00 11.91 16.10
N LEU A 107 -6.94 11.08 16.11
CA LEU A 107 -5.64 11.46 15.55
C LEU A 107 -5.73 11.67 14.04
N MET A 108 -6.38 10.74 13.32
CA MET A 108 -6.60 10.86 11.89
C MET A 108 -7.38 12.14 11.54
N GLU A 109 -8.46 12.45 12.27
CA GLU A 109 -9.25 13.66 12.02
C GLU A 109 -8.43 14.95 12.29
N LYS A 110 -7.69 15.00 13.41
CA LYS A 110 -6.79 16.12 13.73
C LYS A 110 -5.79 16.34 12.60
N ASN A 111 -5.10 15.29 12.18
CA ASN A 111 -4.00 15.39 11.24
C ASN A 111 -4.47 15.58 9.79
N HIS A 112 -5.66 15.10 9.44
CA HIS A 112 -6.32 15.43 8.17
C HIS A 112 -6.58 16.94 8.05
N LYS A 113 -6.95 17.63 9.13
CA LYS A 113 -7.12 19.09 9.13
C LYS A 113 -5.79 19.81 8.89
N VAL A 114 -4.71 19.32 9.49
CA VAL A 114 -3.34 19.84 9.25
C VAL A 114 -2.96 19.68 7.78
N LEU A 115 -3.13 18.48 7.21
CA LEU A 115 -2.84 18.21 5.79
C LEU A 115 -3.70 19.07 4.85
N ALA A 116 -5.00 19.21 5.14
CA ALA A 116 -5.90 20.03 4.33
C ALA A 116 -5.49 21.52 4.33
N GLY A 117 -4.95 22.01 5.44
CA GLY A 117 -4.42 23.37 5.53
C GLY A 117 -3.11 23.56 4.77
N LYS A 118 -2.22 22.55 4.79
CA LYS A 118 -0.93 22.58 4.09
C LYS A 118 -1.04 22.35 2.58
N TYR A 119 -1.89 21.42 2.16
CA TYR A 119 -1.96 20.89 0.79
C TYR A 119 -3.40 20.81 0.29
N PRO A 120 -4.01 21.93 -0.13
CA PRO A 120 -5.40 21.96 -0.60
C PRO A 120 -5.71 20.97 -1.76
N GLU A 121 -4.72 20.67 -2.59
CA GLU A 121 -4.81 19.79 -3.75
C GLU A 121 -4.67 18.30 -3.44
N LEU A 122 -4.20 17.94 -2.24
CA LEU A 122 -3.90 16.56 -1.84
C LEU A 122 -5.12 15.65 -1.98
N TRP A 123 -6.28 16.10 -1.50
CA TRP A 123 -7.52 15.31 -1.54
C TRP A 123 -8.02 15.09 -2.97
N ALA A 124 -7.81 16.05 -3.87
CA ALA A 124 -8.15 15.88 -5.28
C ALA A 124 -7.24 14.83 -5.95
N ALA A 125 -5.95 14.83 -5.61
CA ALA A 125 -5.00 13.83 -6.08
C ALA A 125 -5.35 12.41 -5.56
N ILE A 126 -5.68 12.29 -4.26
CA ILE A 126 -6.15 11.03 -3.67
C ILE A 126 -7.42 10.55 -4.36
N ALA A 127 -8.45 11.39 -4.49
CA ALA A 127 -9.71 11.01 -5.12
C ALA A 127 -9.53 10.57 -6.59
N LEU A 128 -8.59 11.19 -7.32
CA LEU A 128 -8.24 10.77 -8.68
C LEU A 128 -7.58 9.38 -8.69
N PHE A 129 -6.65 9.12 -7.77
CA PHE A 129 -6.02 7.81 -7.62
C PHE A 129 -7.04 6.72 -7.29
N GLU A 130 -7.93 6.99 -6.33
CA GLU A 130 -8.99 6.05 -5.93
C GLU A 130 -9.96 5.77 -7.08
N ARG A 131 -10.34 6.79 -7.85
CA ARG A 131 -11.23 6.61 -9.01
C ARG A 131 -10.56 5.85 -10.16
N SER A 132 -9.27 6.09 -10.40
CA SER A 132 -8.56 5.52 -11.55
C SER A 132 -8.08 4.09 -11.32
N ASN A 133 -7.89 3.68 -10.06
CA ASN A 133 -7.26 2.41 -9.68
C ASN A 133 -6.03 2.08 -10.56
N PRO A 134 -4.91 2.80 -10.40
CA PRO A 134 -3.70 2.52 -11.18
C PRO A 134 -3.11 1.13 -10.92
N LEU A 135 -3.56 0.44 -9.87
CA LEU A 135 -3.16 -0.92 -9.53
C LEU A 135 -4.01 -2.01 -10.20
N LYS A 136 -5.01 -1.65 -11.00
CA LYS A 136 -5.94 -2.60 -11.63
C LYS A 136 -5.22 -3.72 -12.38
N GLY A 137 -4.15 -3.40 -13.11
CA GLY A 137 -3.37 -4.39 -13.85
C GLY A 137 -2.72 -5.45 -12.93
N LEU A 138 -2.21 -5.03 -11.77
CA LEU A 138 -1.69 -5.93 -10.75
C LEU A 138 -2.82 -6.79 -10.14
N HIS A 139 -3.96 -6.18 -9.81
CA HIS A 139 -5.11 -6.90 -9.25
C HIS A 139 -5.64 -7.98 -10.20
N ASP A 140 -5.79 -7.65 -11.48
CA ASP A 140 -6.29 -8.59 -12.49
C ASP A 140 -5.32 -9.78 -12.63
N LYS A 141 -4.01 -9.54 -12.68
CA LYS A 141 -2.98 -10.59 -12.76
C LYS A 141 -2.96 -11.45 -11.51
N LEU A 142 -2.99 -10.84 -10.34
CA LEU A 142 -3.00 -11.54 -9.06
C LEU A 142 -4.21 -12.46 -8.94
N LYS A 143 -5.41 -11.98 -9.29
CA LYS A 143 -6.63 -12.81 -9.29
C LYS A 143 -6.52 -13.99 -10.26
N SER A 144 -5.83 -13.83 -11.39
CA SER A 144 -5.57 -14.91 -12.34
C SER A 144 -4.58 -15.95 -11.80
N GLU A 145 -3.48 -15.48 -11.19
CA GLU A 145 -2.46 -16.33 -10.58
C GLU A 145 -3.03 -17.14 -9.40
N MET A 146 -3.83 -16.50 -8.54
CA MET A 146 -4.53 -17.16 -7.45
C MET A 146 -5.41 -18.33 -7.94
N LYS A 147 -6.17 -18.13 -9.02
CA LYS A 147 -7.01 -19.18 -9.62
C LYS A 147 -6.16 -20.32 -10.22
N SER A 148 -5.05 -19.99 -10.87
CA SER A 148 -4.10 -20.96 -11.42
C SER A 148 -3.51 -21.86 -10.33
N GLN A 149 -3.08 -21.28 -9.21
CA GLN A 149 -2.53 -22.03 -8.09
C GLN A 149 -3.57 -22.91 -7.38
N ALA A 150 -4.78 -22.40 -7.17
CA ALA A 150 -5.89 -23.19 -6.61
C ALA A 150 -6.19 -24.42 -7.50
N PHE A 151 -6.21 -24.25 -8.82
CA PHE A 151 -6.40 -25.34 -9.76
C PHE A 151 -5.27 -26.38 -9.73
N ARG A 152 -4.01 -25.94 -9.65
CA ARG A 152 -2.83 -26.82 -9.54
C ARG A 152 -2.88 -27.67 -8.26
N ARG A 153 -3.29 -27.08 -7.13
CA ARG A 153 -3.44 -27.79 -5.84
C ARG A 153 -4.53 -28.86 -5.90
N ASN A 154 -5.68 -28.55 -6.50
CA ASN A 154 -6.77 -29.52 -6.66
C ASN A 154 -6.37 -30.71 -7.55
N LYS A 155 -5.61 -30.47 -8.63
CA LYS A 155 -5.07 -31.57 -9.47
C LYS A 155 -3.98 -32.38 -8.79
N GLY A 156 -3.13 -31.74 -7.97
CA GLY A 156 -2.08 -32.42 -7.20
C GLY A 156 -2.65 -33.34 -6.11
N CYS A 157 -3.78 -32.96 -5.51
CA CYS A 157 -4.48 -33.78 -4.53
C CYS A 157 -5.14 -35.03 -5.16
N ASN A 158 -5.73 -34.88 -6.34
CA ASN A 158 -6.36 -36.00 -7.07
C ASN A 158 -5.39 -37.05 -7.63
N ARG A 159 -4.08 -36.76 -7.68
CA ARG A 159 -3.05 -37.74 -8.13
C ARG A 159 -2.49 -38.60 -7.00
N ARG A 160 -2.80 -38.33 -5.73
CA ARG A 160 -2.32 -39.13 -4.58
C ARG A 160 -3.34 -40.18 -4.10
N LEU A 161 -4.48 -40.32 -4.80
CA LEU A 161 -5.57 -41.25 -4.48
C LEU A 161 -5.79 -42.32 -5.57
N ALA A 162 -4.82 -42.53 -6.46
CA ALA A 162 -4.85 -43.56 -7.51
C ALA A 162 -3.62 -44.46 -7.40
#